data_AF-A0A3S0K9C5-F1
#
_entry.id   AF-A0A3S0K9C5-F1
#
_cell.length_a   1.000
_cell.length_b   1.000
_cell.length_c   1.000
_cell.angle_alpha   90.00
_cell.angle_beta   90.00
_cell.angle_gamma   90.00
#
_symmetry.space_group_name_H-M   'P 1'
#
loop_
_entity.id
_entity.type
_entity.pdbx_description
1 polymer ?
#
loop_
_entity_poly.entity_id
_entity_poly.type
_entity_poly.pdbx_seq_one_letter_code
_entity_poly.pdbx_strand_id
1 'polypeptide(L)'
;MTYSDVPISRDDRAHLDQIFMQVVLDVQAQAQQTQPPQAGGVAAMFHKEQVSEVLQGCAMLIAGWNAGQIDGTGLSRTVRGLRALERPELAERVEKLRDIANR
;
A
#
# COMPACT_ATOMS: atom_id res chain seq x y z
N MET A 1 7.53 8.19 -8.66
CA MET A 1 6.67 7.42 -9.59
C MET A 1 5.24 7.75 -9.24
N THR A 2 4.41 8.13 -10.20
CA THR A 2 3.00 8.48 -9.99
C THR A 2 2.14 7.48 -10.74
N TYR A 3 1.10 6.95 -10.11
CA TYR A 3 0.17 6.00 -10.72
C TYR A 3 -1.16 6.70 -10.96
N SER A 4 -1.82 6.34 -12.06
CA SER A 4 -3.20 6.74 -12.35
C SER A 4 -4.18 5.78 -11.69
N ASP A 5 -5.39 6.27 -11.41
CA ASP A 5 -6.49 5.43 -10.95
C ASP A 5 -6.88 4.42 -12.03
N VAL A 6 -7.24 3.20 -11.61
CA VAL A 6 -7.67 2.15 -12.52
C VAL A 6 -9.03 1.61 -12.09
N PRO A 7 -10.07 1.71 -12.92
CA PRO A 7 -11.40 1.20 -12.57
C PRO A 7 -11.37 -0.34 -12.48
N ILE A 8 -12.21 -0.90 -11.60
CA ILE A 8 -12.38 -2.34 -11.44
C ILE A 8 -13.85 -2.71 -11.67
N SER A 9 -14.07 -3.78 -12.42
CA SER A 9 -15.42 -4.28 -12.68
C SER A 9 -16.07 -4.80 -11.40
N ARG A 10 -17.40 -4.81 -11.35
CA ARG A 10 -18.13 -5.34 -10.19
C ARG A 10 -17.83 -6.83 -9.95
N ASP A 11 -17.68 -7.58 -11.02
CA ASP A 11 -17.40 -9.01 -10.97
C ASP A 11 -15.99 -9.26 -10.44
N ASP A 12 -14.98 -8.56 -10.98
CA ASP A 12 -13.60 -8.66 -10.48
C ASP A 12 -13.52 -8.30 -9.01
N ARG A 13 -14.18 -7.20 -8.61
CA ARG A 13 -14.24 -6.79 -7.22
C ARG A 13 -14.80 -7.89 -6.34
N ALA A 14 -15.89 -8.55 -6.74
CA ALA A 14 -16.49 -9.63 -5.94
C ALA A 14 -15.57 -10.85 -5.78
N HIS A 15 -14.78 -11.19 -6.81
CA HIS A 15 -13.86 -12.33 -6.78
C HIS A 15 -12.56 -12.03 -6.05
N LEU A 16 -12.09 -10.79 -6.13
CA LEU A 16 -10.75 -10.40 -5.71
C LEU A 16 -10.74 -9.65 -4.38
N ASP A 17 -11.90 -9.31 -3.81
CA ASP A 17 -12.04 -8.57 -2.55
C ASP A 17 -11.18 -9.17 -1.43
N GLN A 18 -11.30 -10.48 -1.23
CA GLN A 18 -10.54 -11.20 -0.21
C GLN A 18 -9.03 -11.09 -0.45
N ILE A 19 -8.59 -11.25 -1.69
CA ILE A 19 -7.15 -11.21 -2.05
C ILE A 19 -6.62 -9.79 -1.86
N PHE A 20 -7.35 -8.79 -2.33
CA PHE A 20 -6.99 -7.38 -2.18
C PHE A 20 -6.87 -7.01 -0.70
N MET A 21 -7.89 -7.32 0.11
CA MET A 21 -7.89 -7.04 1.53
C MET A 21 -6.76 -7.77 2.25
N GLN A 22 -6.50 -9.04 1.93
CA GLN A 22 -5.39 -9.79 2.52
C GLN A 22 -4.04 -9.14 2.22
N VAL A 23 -3.80 -8.71 0.98
CA VAL A 23 -2.54 -8.04 0.60
C VAL A 23 -2.38 -6.72 1.35
N VAL A 24 -3.43 -5.88 1.40
CA VAL A 24 -3.34 -4.57 2.06
C VAL A 24 -3.13 -4.74 3.57
N LEU A 25 -3.86 -5.65 4.22
CA LEU A 25 -3.71 -5.92 5.66
C LEU A 25 -2.33 -6.48 6.01
N ASP A 26 -1.80 -7.38 5.18
CA ASP A 26 -0.44 -7.92 5.33
C ASP A 26 0.61 -6.82 5.22
N VAL A 27 0.49 -5.92 4.24
CA VAL A 27 1.38 -4.76 4.08
C VAL A 27 1.33 -3.84 5.30
N GLN A 28 0.13 -3.54 5.82
CA GLN A 28 -0.02 -2.74 7.04
C GLN A 28 0.67 -3.40 8.23
N ALA A 29 0.46 -4.70 8.44
CA ALA A 29 1.07 -5.44 9.53
C ALA A 29 2.60 -5.45 9.43
N GLN A 30 3.15 -5.72 8.24
CA GLN A 30 4.60 -5.76 8.04
C GLN A 30 5.25 -4.38 8.16
N ALA A 31 4.59 -3.31 7.69
CA ALA A 31 5.07 -1.95 7.87
C ALA A 31 5.16 -1.58 9.36
N GLN A 32 4.16 -1.94 10.18
CA GLN A 32 4.17 -1.67 11.62
C GLN A 32 5.25 -2.46 12.38
N GLN A 33 5.71 -3.59 11.86
CA GLN A 33 6.76 -4.41 12.46
C GLN A 33 8.18 -3.94 12.12
N THR A 34 8.33 -2.93 11.25
CA THR A 34 9.64 -2.36 10.91
C THR A 34 10.25 -1.61 12.09
N GLN A 35 11.58 -1.55 12.12
CA GLN A 35 12.34 -0.84 13.15
C GLN A 35 13.12 0.31 12.51
N PRO A 36 13.37 1.40 13.26
CA PRO A 36 14.20 2.48 12.77
C PRO A 36 15.62 1.97 12.45
N PRO A 37 16.24 2.43 11.35
CA PRO A 37 17.55 1.94 10.90
C PRO A 37 18.69 2.35 11.84
N GLN A 38 18.50 3.38 12.66
CA GLN A 38 19.47 3.87 13.63
C GLN A 38 18.81 4.11 14.99
N ALA A 39 19.57 3.89 16.06
CA ALA A 39 19.14 4.25 17.40
C ALA A 39 19.11 5.78 17.56
N GLY A 40 18.05 6.31 18.18
CA GLY A 40 17.94 7.74 18.50
C GLY A 40 16.52 8.28 18.31
N GLY A 41 16.17 9.32 19.07
CA GLY A 41 14.82 9.88 19.08
C GLY A 41 14.36 10.45 17.73
N VAL A 42 15.28 11.08 16.98
CA VAL A 42 14.98 11.66 15.66
C VAL A 42 14.76 10.56 14.61
N ALA A 43 15.62 9.53 14.59
CA ALA A 43 15.45 8.39 13.69
C ALA A 43 14.12 7.65 13.96
N ALA A 44 13.76 7.48 15.24
CA ALA A 44 12.48 6.90 15.64
C ALA A 44 11.27 7.76 15.21
N MET A 45 11.41 9.09 15.21
CA MET A 45 10.36 10.00 14.75
C MET A 45 10.14 9.89 13.23
N PHE A 46 11.21 10.00 12.44
CA PHE A 46 11.12 9.83 10.99
C PHE A 46 10.58 8.44 10.60
N HIS A 47 11.00 7.39 11.31
CA HIS A 47 10.48 6.05 11.11
C HIS A 47 8.96 5.97 11.33
N LYS A 48 8.46 6.58 12.42
CA LYS A 48 7.01 6.65 12.68
C LYS A 48 6.26 7.41 11.58
N GLU A 49 6.83 8.47 11.04
CA GLU A 49 6.25 9.20 9.91
C GLU A 49 6.19 8.33 8.66
N GLN A 50 7.26 7.60 8.35
CA GLN A 50 7.30 6.67 7.21
C GLN A 50 6.26 5.54 7.35
N VAL A 51 6.15 4.93 8.54
CA VAL A 51 5.11 3.94 8.83
C VAL A 51 3.73 4.55 8.67
N SER A 52 3.50 5.76 9.19
CA SER A 52 2.21 6.45 9.06
C SER A 52 1.85 6.74 7.61
N GLU A 53 2.82 7.13 6.77
CA GLU A 53 2.63 7.35 5.34
C GLU A 53 2.16 6.08 4.62
N VAL A 54 2.77 4.93 4.93
CA VAL A 54 2.35 3.62 4.38
C VAL A 54 0.93 3.27 4.84
N LEU A 55 0.60 3.45 6.12
CA LEU A 55 -0.72 3.14 6.65
C LEU A 55 -1.82 4.02 6.02
N GLN A 56 -1.53 5.31 5.81
CA GLN A 56 -2.43 6.22 5.09
C GLN A 56 -2.61 5.79 3.63
N GLY A 57 -1.54 5.40 2.94
CA GLY A 57 -1.62 4.86 1.59
C GLY A 57 -2.49 3.60 1.50
N CYS A 58 -2.35 2.67 2.47
CA CYS A 58 -3.19 1.48 2.58
C CYS A 58 -4.67 1.82 2.80
N ALA A 59 -4.97 2.80 3.65
CA ALA A 59 -6.33 3.27 3.85
C ALA A 59 -6.94 3.88 2.57
N MET A 60 -6.16 4.63 1.80
CA MET A 60 -6.57 5.14 0.49
C MET A 60 -6.84 4.03 -0.51
N LEU A 61 -5.99 3.00 -0.55
CA LEU A 61 -6.20 1.82 -1.39
C LEU A 61 -7.51 1.10 -1.05
N ILE A 62 -7.83 0.92 0.25
CA ILE A 62 -9.11 0.34 0.69
C ILE A 62 -10.29 1.23 0.30
N ALA A 63 -10.17 2.55 0.47
CA ALA A 63 -11.22 3.49 0.09
C ALA A 63 -11.48 3.48 -1.43
N GLY A 64 -10.42 3.48 -2.25
CA GLY A 64 -10.51 3.35 -3.70
C GLY A 64 -11.16 2.03 -4.10
N TRP A 65 -10.71 0.92 -3.52
CA TRP A 65 -11.29 -0.39 -3.78
C TRP A 65 -12.78 -0.41 -3.47
N ASN A 66 -13.16 0.21 -2.35
CA ASN A 66 -14.54 0.36 -1.95
C ASN A 66 -15.37 1.24 -2.90
N ALA A 67 -14.73 2.16 -3.59
CA ALA A 67 -15.31 2.98 -4.67
C ALA A 67 -15.28 2.29 -6.05
N GLY A 68 -14.71 1.08 -6.17
CA GLY A 68 -14.62 0.33 -7.43
C GLY A 68 -13.41 0.71 -8.29
N GLN A 69 -12.30 1.13 -7.68
CA GLN A 69 -11.07 1.47 -8.38
C GLN A 69 -9.82 1.14 -7.57
N ILE A 70 -8.67 0.99 -8.24
CA ILE A 70 -7.37 1.08 -7.59
C ILE A 70 -6.97 2.55 -7.53
N ASP A 71 -6.88 3.11 -6.33
CA ASP A 71 -6.48 4.50 -6.10
C ASP A 71 -4.97 4.68 -6.38
N GLY A 72 -4.64 5.40 -7.45
CA GLY A 72 -3.27 5.62 -7.91
C GLY A 72 -2.45 6.49 -6.95
N THR A 73 -3.10 7.38 -6.21
CA THR A 73 -2.43 8.21 -5.19
C THR A 73 -2.03 7.37 -3.97
N GLY A 74 -2.95 6.54 -3.48
CA GLY A 74 -2.74 5.58 -2.42
C GLY A 74 -1.70 4.53 -2.79
N LEU A 75 -1.72 4.09 -4.06
CA LEU A 75 -0.70 3.21 -4.61
C LEU A 75 0.68 3.87 -4.59
N SER A 76 0.78 5.10 -5.12
CA SER A 76 2.02 5.88 -5.14
C SER A 76 2.59 6.09 -3.75
N ARG A 77 1.74 6.45 -2.79
CA ARG A 77 2.14 6.72 -1.41
C ARG A 77 2.62 5.44 -0.72
N THR A 78 1.87 4.35 -0.85
CA THR A 78 2.23 3.04 -0.27
C THR A 78 3.56 2.54 -0.81
N VAL A 79 3.73 2.53 -2.13
CA VAL A 79 4.97 2.05 -2.79
C VAL A 79 6.17 2.88 -2.37
N ARG A 80 6.04 4.22 -2.35
CA ARG A 80 7.12 5.11 -1.92
C ARG A 80 7.50 4.87 -0.47
N GLY A 81 6.52 4.80 0.42
CA GLY A 81 6.75 4.58 1.85
C GLY A 81 7.39 3.21 2.11
N LEU A 82 6.96 2.15 1.44
CA LEU A 82 7.56 0.82 1.58
C LEU A 82 9.01 0.77 1.12
N ARG A 83 9.36 1.45 0.02
CA ARG A 83 10.75 1.57 -0.42
C ARG A 83 11.59 2.37 0.58
N ALA A 84 11.02 3.39 1.22
CA ALA A 84 11.70 4.15 2.28
C ALA A 84 11.90 3.33 3.57
N LEU A 85 11.02 2.36 3.85
CA LEU A 85 11.13 1.38 4.93
C LEU A 85 12.01 0.17 4.57
N GLU A 86 12.73 0.22 3.43
CA GLU A 86 13.57 -0.88 2.94
C GLU A 86 12.79 -2.20 2.72
N ARG A 87 11.53 -2.09 2.27
CA ARG A 87 10.64 -3.22 1.90
C ARG A 87 10.28 -3.21 0.41
N PRO A 88 11.27 -3.29 -0.52
CA PRO A 88 10.99 -3.26 -1.95
C PRO A 88 10.09 -4.42 -2.41
N GLU A 89 10.21 -5.60 -1.80
CA GLU A 89 9.39 -6.78 -2.10
C GLU A 89 7.90 -6.56 -1.81
N LEU A 90 7.57 -5.81 -0.75
CA LEU A 90 6.20 -5.42 -0.44
C LEU A 90 5.69 -4.36 -1.41
N ALA A 91 6.57 -3.44 -1.79
CA ALA A 91 6.24 -2.42 -2.78
C ALA A 91 5.84 -3.06 -4.12
N GLU A 92 6.60 -4.05 -4.60
CA GLU A 92 6.28 -4.79 -5.82
C GLU A 92 4.95 -5.57 -5.72
N ARG A 93 4.66 -6.18 -4.56
CA ARG A 93 3.38 -6.88 -4.33
C ARG A 93 2.19 -5.93 -4.44
N VAL A 94 2.34 -4.72 -3.90
CA VAL A 94 1.31 -3.67 -3.96
C VAL A 94 1.17 -3.13 -5.39
N GLU A 95 2.26 -2.94 -6.13
CA GLU A 95 2.22 -2.52 -7.54
C GLU A 95 1.43 -3.51 -8.41
N LYS A 96 1.57 -4.82 -8.16
CA LYS A 96 0.84 -5.88 -8.87
C LYS A 96 -0.66 -5.85 -8.63
N LEU A 97 -1.17 -5.18 -7.59
CA LEU A 97 -2.62 -5.00 -7.40
C LEU A 97 -3.24 -4.22 -8.57
N ARG A 98 -2.46 -3.36 -9.23
CA ARG A 98 -2.93 -2.64 -10.43
C ARG A 98 -3.15 -3.56 -11.63
N ASP A 99 -2.37 -4.65 -11.72
CA ASP A 99 -2.48 -5.59 -12.82
C ASP A 99 -3.73 -6.47 -12.72
N ILE A 100 -4.34 -6.54 -11.53
CA ILE A 100 -5.60 -7.24 -11.31
C ILE A 100 -6.73 -6.63 -12.17
N ALA A 101 -6.70 -5.31 -12.38
CA ALA A 101 -7.71 -4.61 -13.19
C ALA A 101 -7.51 -4.73 -14.71
N ASN A 102 -6.36 -5.26 -15.15
CA ASN A 102 -6.00 -5.38 -16.57
C ASN A 102 -6.11 -6.82 -17.10
N ARG A 103 -6.73 -7.73 -16.35
CA ARG A 103 -7.00 -9.12 -16.76
C ARG A 103 -8.43 -9.27 -17.21
#